data_AF-A0A7C6BAP3-F1
#
_entry.id   AF-A0A7C6BAP3-F1
#
_cell.length_a   1.000
_cell.length_b   1.000
_cell.length_c   1.000
_cell.angle_alpha   90.00
_cell.angle_beta   90.00
_cell.angle_gamma   90.00
#
_symmetry.space_group_name_H-M   'P 1'
#
loop_
_entity.id
_entity.type
_entity.pdbx_description
1 polymer ?
#
loop_
_entity_poly.entity_id
_entity_poly.type
_entity_poly.pdbx_seq_one_letter_code
_entity_poly.pdbx_strand_id
1 'polypeptide(L)'
;MNLKLVLFYIIAFIVLYTEPIQVGPVSFGILWKIIAVFLLTLPMLYESLKSKQMELFAVLYFAFAVKTLFNYTSFEYPMEAITIAVKIAMSPLLYLFFMKVPKETLLFIAKHYALAIILIFIPYHFGLIEPLGEGYNLSIYYLDGQFGLVGPFLSPHAASISLAMAMVIITLQINAKNSSILNLFYLSILVLGFYQLVMTYVRTGIAIYLTSLMYLYLQNFNFKKLLLMIITASLLIGIGAYLVSTSEVAKMRFEDRHKYAQHDGVGSGRLLYWSSAIKNWTNDEDIVLLVGLGYTYGRQKMKES
;
A
#
# COMPACT_ATOMS: atom_id res chain seq x y z
N MET A 1 -25.45 14.97 -10.56
CA MET A 1 -24.27 14.43 -9.86
C MET A 1 -24.37 14.83 -8.38
N ASN A 2 -24.22 13.91 -7.43
CA ASN A 2 -24.39 14.23 -6.01
C ASN A 2 -23.21 15.09 -5.53
N LEU A 3 -23.45 16.34 -5.13
CA LEU A 3 -22.42 17.30 -4.70
C LEU A 3 -21.50 16.73 -3.62
N LYS A 4 -22.04 15.93 -2.69
CA LYS A 4 -21.28 15.28 -1.61
C LYS A 4 -20.19 14.35 -2.16
N LEU A 5 -20.46 13.72 -3.28
CA LEU A 5 -19.60 12.73 -3.91
C LEU A 5 -18.47 13.40 -4.69
N VAL A 6 -18.77 14.53 -5.33
CA VAL A 6 -17.76 15.41 -5.94
C VAL A 6 -16.83 15.97 -4.87
N LEU A 7 -17.41 16.48 -3.78
CA LEU A 7 -16.64 16.99 -2.64
C LEU A 7 -15.72 15.91 -2.06
N PHE A 8 -16.22 14.67 -1.92
CA PHE A 8 -15.41 13.54 -1.46
C PHE A 8 -14.18 13.31 -2.36
N TYR A 9 -14.36 13.30 -3.68
CA TYR A 9 -13.24 13.13 -4.62
C TYR A 9 -12.24 14.28 -4.57
N ILE A 10 -12.72 15.52 -4.46
CA ILE A 10 -11.86 16.71 -4.34
C ILE A 10 -11.05 16.65 -3.04
N ILE A 11 -11.69 16.34 -1.92
CA ILE A 11 -11.00 16.20 -0.62
C ILE A 11 -9.98 15.07 -0.68
N ALA A 12 -10.36 13.90 -1.21
CA ALA A 12 -9.44 12.78 -1.35
C ALA A 12 -8.22 13.16 -2.22
N PHE A 13 -8.45 13.89 -3.31
CA PHE A 13 -7.39 14.42 -4.16
C PHE A 13 -6.46 15.36 -3.39
N ILE A 14 -6.99 16.36 -2.70
CA ILE A 14 -6.19 17.33 -1.94
C ILE A 14 -5.37 16.63 -0.86
N VAL A 15 -5.97 15.71 -0.11
CA VAL A 15 -5.28 14.98 0.96
C VAL A 15 -4.13 14.14 0.41
N LEU A 16 -4.36 13.41 -0.69
CA LEU A 16 -3.33 12.58 -1.32
C LEU A 16 -2.24 13.44 -1.98
N TYR A 17 -2.62 14.53 -2.65
CA TYR A 17 -1.67 15.44 -3.30
C TYR A 17 -0.75 16.13 -2.28
N THR A 18 -1.28 16.49 -1.11
CA THR A 18 -0.51 17.17 -0.06
C THR A 18 0.29 16.22 0.82
N GLU A 19 0.00 14.92 0.81
CA GLU A 19 0.70 13.92 1.64
C GLU A 19 2.24 13.95 1.52
N PRO A 20 2.83 14.11 0.32
CA PRO A 20 4.28 14.18 0.14
C PRO A 20 4.96 15.45 0.65
N ILE A 21 4.21 16.55 0.86
CA ILE A 21 4.77 17.86 1.16
C ILE A 21 5.53 17.81 2.49
N GLN A 22 6.78 18.28 2.54
CA GLN A 22 7.55 18.36 3.77
C GLN A 22 7.24 19.64 4.55
N VAL A 23 7.01 19.51 5.85
CA VAL A 23 6.83 20.62 6.80
C VAL A 23 7.91 20.48 7.87
N GLY A 24 9.07 21.11 7.64
CA GLY A 24 10.26 20.90 8.46
C GLY A 24 10.78 19.46 8.32
N PRO A 25 11.08 18.73 9.41
CA PRO A 25 11.61 17.36 9.34
C PRO A 25 10.54 16.28 9.12
N VAL A 26 9.26 16.65 9.03
CA VAL A 26 8.13 15.71 8.98
C VAL A 26 7.29 15.96 7.74
N SER A 27 6.80 14.92 7.08
CA SER A 27 5.85 15.09 5.97
C SER A 27 4.47 15.51 6.48
N PHE A 28 3.78 16.35 5.73
CA PHE A 28 2.38 16.73 5.98
C PHE A 28 1.49 15.50 6.12
N GLY A 29 1.78 14.45 5.35
CA GLY A 29 1.20 13.12 5.50
C GLY A 29 1.19 12.58 6.92
N ILE A 30 2.28 12.74 7.66
CA ILE A 30 2.38 12.32 9.05
C ILE A 30 1.57 13.27 9.96
N LEU A 31 1.66 14.59 9.73
CA LEU A 31 0.97 15.59 10.55
C LEU A 31 -0.55 15.40 10.56
N TRP A 32 -1.18 15.30 9.39
CA TRP A 32 -2.63 15.14 9.34
C TRP A 32 -3.06 13.76 9.86
N LYS A 33 -2.24 12.71 9.65
CA LYS A 33 -2.49 11.39 10.24
C LYS A 33 -2.44 11.43 11.75
N ILE A 34 -1.50 12.17 12.35
CA ILE A 34 -1.45 12.37 13.80
C ILE A 34 -2.74 13.07 14.27
N ILE A 35 -3.16 14.14 13.60
CA ILE A 35 -4.41 14.84 13.95
C ILE A 35 -5.63 13.92 13.81
N ALA A 36 -5.74 13.20 12.69
CA ALA A 36 -6.83 12.26 12.43
C ALA A 36 -6.82 11.12 13.44
N VAL A 37 -5.64 10.60 13.81
CA VAL A 37 -5.46 9.68 14.91
C VAL A 37 -6.01 10.34 16.16
N PHE A 38 -5.50 11.46 16.67
CA PHE A 38 -6.00 12.03 17.91
C PHE A 38 -7.53 12.30 17.92
N LEU A 39 -8.08 12.85 16.83
CA LEU A 39 -9.51 13.17 16.72
C LEU A 39 -10.40 11.94 16.65
N LEU A 40 -10.01 10.91 15.89
CA LEU A 40 -10.81 9.69 15.74
C LEU A 40 -10.58 8.71 16.89
N THR A 41 -9.37 8.73 17.47
CA THR A 41 -8.90 7.64 18.33
C THR A 41 -9.13 7.89 19.79
N LEU A 42 -8.98 9.13 20.28
CA LEU A 42 -9.24 9.42 21.69
C LEU A 42 -10.71 9.16 22.08
N PRO A 43 -11.71 9.63 21.32
CA PRO A 43 -13.11 9.35 21.66
C PRO A 43 -13.43 7.86 21.58
N MET A 44 -12.91 7.17 20.56
CA MET A 44 -13.18 5.75 20.36
C MET A 44 -12.50 4.86 21.40
N LEU A 45 -11.25 5.16 21.74
CA LEU A 45 -10.51 4.49 22.79
C LEU A 45 -11.21 4.72 24.14
N TYR A 46 -11.60 5.96 24.43
CA TYR A 46 -12.34 6.30 25.65
C TYR A 46 -13.65 5.52 25.76
N GLU A 47 -14.47 5.50 24.71
CA GLU A 47 -15.71 4.72 24.70
C GLU A 47 -15.46 3.22 24.84
N SER A 48 -14.45 2.67 24.18
CA SER A 48 -14.15 1.23 24.21
C SER A 48 -13.60 0.79 25.57
N LEU A 49 -12.80 1.65 26.22
CA LEU A 49 -12.34 1.45 27.60
C LEU A 49 -13.51 1.54 28.58
N LYS A 50 -14.40 2.53 28.40
CA LYS A 50 -15.58 2.72 29.25
C LYS A 50 -16.55 1.56 29.15
N SER A 51 -16.77 1.01 27.95
CA SER A 51 -17.67 -0.12 27.74
C SER A 51 -17.05 -1.48 28.08
N LYS A 52 -15.72 -1.54 28.31
CA LYS A 52 -14.94 -2.78 28.47
C LYS A 52 -15.09 -3.77 27.31
N GLN A 53 -15.44 -3.29 26.11
CA GLN A 53 -15.67 -4.12 24.92
C GLN A 53 -14.45 -4.17 23.98
N MET A 54 -13.24 -3.92 24.49
CA MET A 54 -12.05 -4.07 23.68
C MET A 54 -11.70 -5.55 23.53
N GLU A 55 -11.66 -6.02 22.28
CA GLU A 55 -11.17 -7.35 21.96
C GLU A 55 -9.68 -7.48 22.32
N LEU A 56 -9.28 -8.70 22.69
CA LEU A 56 -7.91 -9.01 23.10
C LEU A 56 -6.89 -8.58 22.04
N PHE A 57 -7.21 -8.76 20.75
CA PHE A 57 -6.36 -8.32 19.64
C PHE A 57 -6.02 -6.83 19.73
N ALA A 58 -7.02 -5.97 19.92
CA ALA A 58 -6.80 -4.53 20.00
C ALA A 58 -5.96 -4.17 21.23
N VAL A 59 -6.24 -4.80 22.38
CA VAL A 59 -5.47 -4.60 23.63
C VAL A 59 -4.01 -4.99 23.45
N LEU A 60 -3.73 -6.14 22.84
CA LEU A 60 -2.37 -6.62 22.59
C LEU A 60 -1.60 -5.69 21.65
N TYR A 61 -2.25 -5.16 20.61
CA TYR A 61 -1.60 -4.21 19.71
C TYR A 61 -1.32 -2.86 20.37
N PHE A 62 -2.20 -2.37 21.25
CA PHE A 62 -1.89 -1.18 22.04
C PHE A 62 -0.76 -1.43 23.02
N ALA A 63 -0.76 -2.57 23.72
CA ALA A 63 0.32 -2.95 24.62
C ALA A 63 1.64 -3.06 23.84
N PHE A 64 1.63 -3.62 22.63
CA PHE A 64 2.79 -3.69 21.76
C PHE A 64 3.27 -2.30 21.31
N ALA A 65 2.36 -1.39 20.94
CA ALA A 65 2.69 -0.01 20.61
C ALA A 65 3.35 0.72 21.80
N VAL A 66 2.81 0.53 23.02
CA VAL A 66 3.41 1.08 24.25
C VAL A 66 4.78 0.45 24.50
N LYS A 67 4.92 -0.88 24.35
CA LYS A 67 6.22 -1.58 24.47
C LYS A 67 7.25 -0.98 23.52
N THR A 68 6.87 -0.63 22.28
CA THR A 68 7.82 -0.02 21.34
C THR A 68 8.33 1.35 21.75
N LEU A 69 7.71 2.04 22.71
CA LEU A 69 8.27 3.24 23.31
C LEU A 69 9.45 2.93 24.25
N PHE A 70 9.60 1.69 24.70
CA PHE A 70 10.64 1.24 25.63
C PHE A 70 11.54 0.20 24.96
N ASN A 71 12.52 0.66 24.18
CA ASN A 71 13.56 -0.17 23.59
C ASN A 71 14.91 0.58 23.56
N TYR A 72 16.02 -0.07 23.20
CA TYR A 72 17.34 0.57 23.16
C TYR A 72 17.39 1.79 22.22
N THR A 73 16.76 1.69 21.05
CA THR A 73 16.62 2.81 20.10
C THR A 73 15.81 3.97 20.69
N SER A 74 14.84 3.73 21.58
CA SER A 74 14.01 4.78 22.17
C SER A 74 14.77 5.77 23.05
N PHE A 75 15.85 5.32 23.71
CA PHE A 75 16.63 6.18 24.59
C PHE A 75 17.45 7.22 23.81
N GLU A 76 17.95 6.85 22.64
CA GLU A 76 18.75 7.74 21.79
C GLU A 76 17.93 8.44 20.70
N TYR A 77 16.91 7.76 20.18
CA TYR A 77 16.07 8.22 19.08
C TYR A 77 14.58 8.20 19.46
N PRO A 78 14.16 9.00 20.47
CA PRO A 78 12.78 8.96 20.99
C PRO A 78 11.73 9.30 19.91
N MET A 79 12.06 10.19 18.98
CA MET A 79 11.15 10.55 17.88
C MET A 79 10.89 9.37 16.91
N GLU A 80 11.89 8.53 16.70
CA GLU A 80 11.74 7.33 15.87
C GLU A 80 10.84 6.31 16.57
N ALA A 81 11.07 6.07 17.87
CA ALA A 81 10.24 5.19 18.68
C ALA A 81 8.78 5.66 18.73
N ILE A 82 8.53 6.96 18.92
CA ILE A 82 7.18 7.54 18.85
C ILE A 82 6.55 7.29 17.48
N THR A 83 7.30 7.52 16.40
CA THR A 83 6.82 7.30 15.03
C THR A 83 6.43 5.85 14.80
N ILE A 84 7.21 4.89 15.30
CA ILE A 84 6.92 3.45 15.22
C ILE A 84 5.70 3.09 16.06
N ALA A 85 5.62 3.57 17.30
CA ALA A 85 4.48 3.32 18.19
C ALA A 85 3.17 3.84 17.59
N VAL A 86 3.17 5.05 17.02
CA VAL A 86 2.01 5.62 16.33
C VAL A 86 1.61 4.75 15.13
N LYS A 87 2.57 4.30 14.31
CA LYS A 87 2.31 3.41 13.18
C LYS A 87 1.65 2.09 13.63
N ILE A 88 2.13 1.49 14.72
CA ILE A 88 1.57 0.25 15.26
C ILE A 88 0.16 0.50 15.81
N ALA A 89 -0.04 1.59 16.56
CA ALA A 89 -1.32 1.96 17.15
C ALA A 89 -2.40 2.28 16.10
N MET A 90 -2.02 2.74 14.89
CA MET A 90 -3.00 2.99 13.81
C MET A 90 -3.82 1.75 13.47
N SER A 91 -3.25 0.54 13.51
CA SER A 91 -3.96 -0.69 13.14
C SER A 91 -5.15 -1.03 14.05
N PRO A 92 -4.99 -1.18 15.38
CA PRO A 92 -6.13 -1.44 16.27
C PRO A 92 -7.11 -0.27 16.31
N LEU A 93 -6.64 0.96 16.05
CA LEU A 93 -7.49 2.14 16.00
C LEU A 93 -8.42 2.15 14.80
N LEU A 94 -7.90 1.87 13.61
CA LEU A 94 -8.71 1.71 12.42
C LEU A 94 -9.69 0.54 12.59
N TYR A 95 -9.27 -0.54 13.26
CA TYR A 95 -10.15 -1.65 13.59
C TYR A 95 -11.36 -1.21 14.44
N LEU A 96 -11.11 -0.56 15.58
CA LEU A 96 -12.17 -0.05 16.46
C LEU A 96 -13.08 0.96 15.74
N PHE A 97 -12.50 1.78 14.85
CA PHE A 97 -13.27 2.70 14.03
C PHE A 97 -14.21 1.96 13.07
N PHE A 98 -13.69 1.02 12.29
CA PHE A 98 -14.50 0.30 11.31
C PHE A 98 -15.57 -0.59 11.96
N MET A 99 -15.34 -1.10 13.18
CA MET A 99 -16.36 -1.86 13.92
C MET A 99 -17.58 -1.03 14.32
N LYS A 100 -17.44 0.30 14.45
CA LYS A 100 -18.55 1.22 14.79
C LYS A 100 -19.24 1.82 13.58
N VAL A 101 -18.65 1.72 12.39
CA VAL A 101 -19.20 2.32 11.18
C VAL A 101 -20.13 1.32 10.47
N PRO A 102 -21.33 1.75 10.01
CA PRO A 102 -22.23 0.88 9.28
C PRO A 102 -21.58 0.25 8.04
N LYS A 103 -21.90 -1.01 7.78
CA LYS A 103 -21.35 -1.79 6.66
C LYS A 103 -21.57 -1.09 5.31
N GLU A 104 -22.73 -0.47 5.12
CA GLU A 104 -23.09 0.24 3.89
C GLU A 104 -22.16 1.44 3.65
N THR A 105 -21.82 2.16 4.73
CA THR A 105 -20.88 3.27 4.70
C THR A 105 -19.46 2.79 4.39
N LEU A 106 -19.03 1.67 4.97
CA LEU A 106 -17.72 1.08 4.67
C LEU A 106 -17.61 0.65 3.21
N LEU A 107 -18.63 -0.02 2.68
CA LEU A 107 -18.67 -0.42 1.27
C LEU A 107 -18.69 0.79 0.35
N PHE A 108 -19.43 1.84 0.72
CA PHE A 108 -19.43 3.10 -0.01
C PHE A 108 -18.05 3.73 -0.04
N ILE A 109 -17.39 3.89 1.12
CA ILE A 109 -16.06 4.49 1.24
C ILE A 109 -15.04 3.66 0.45
N ALA A 110 -14.99 2.34 0.65
CA ALA A 110 -14.05 1.45 -0.02
C ALA A 110 -14.16 1.57 -1.54
N LYS A 111 -15.39 1.51 -2.07
CA LYS A 111 -15.65 1.64 -3.51
C LYS A 111 -15.21 2.99 -4.06
N HIS A 112 -15.63 4.09 -3.44
CA HIS A 112 -15.37 5.42 -3.98
C HIS A 112 -13.90 5.83 -3.78
N TYR A 113 -13.27 5.39 -2.70
CA TYR A 113 -11.85 5.58 -2.51
C TYR A 113 -11.04 4.79 -3.54
N ALA A 114 -11.40 3.54 -3.83
CA ALA A 114 -10.75 2.75 -4.90
C ALA A 114 -10.88 3.43 -6.28
N LEU A 115 -12.06 3.97 -6.61
CA LEU A 115 -12.25 4.77 -7.82
C LEU A 115 -11.35 6.02 -7.81
N ALA A 116 -11.30 6.75 -6.69
CA ALA A 116 -10.47 7.94 -6.54
C ALA A 116 -8.98 7.62 -6.78
N ILE A 117 -8.48 6.52 -6.20
CA ILE A 117 -7.08 6.08 -6.35
C ILE A 117 -6.73 5.76 -7.81
N ILE A 118 -7.61 5.19 -8.62
CA ILE A 118 -7.29 4.92 -10.03
C ILE A 118 -7.39 6.21 -10.87
N LEU A 119 -8.42 7.02 -10.60
CA LEU A 119 -8.68 8.25 -11.36
C LEU A 119 -7.63 9.34 -11.07
N ILE A 120 -7.11 9.43 -9.84
CA ILE A 120 -6.10 10.43 -9.49
C ILE A 120 -4.78 10.24 -10.24
N PHE A 121 -4.49 9.05 -10.78
CA PHE A 121 -3.29 8.84 -11.59
C PHE A 121 -3.41 9.41 -13.01
N ILE A 122 -4.63 9.74 -13.49
CA ILE A 122 -4.84 10.24 -14.85
C ILE A 122 -4.04 11.52 -15.11
N PRO A 123 -4.11 12.58 -14.28
CA PRO A 123 -3.33 13.80 -14.52
C PRO A 123 -1.82 13.56 -14.53
N TYR A 124 -1.31 12.68 -13.68
CA TYR A 124 0.12 12.35 -13.64
C TYR A 124 0.56 11.54 -14.85
N HIS A 125 -0.28 10.62 -15.33
CA HIS A 125 0.00 9.83 -16.51
C HIS A 125 0.15 10.70 -17.76
N PHE A 126 -0.69 11.73 -17.90
CA PHE A 126 -0.62 12.68 -19.01
C PHE A 126 0.37 13.83 -18.80
N GLY A 127 1.12 13.85 -17.69
CA GLY A 127 2.06 14.94 -17.39
C GLY A 127 1.39 16.29 -17.09
N LEU A 128 0.10 16.30 -16.73
CA LEU A 128 -0.61 17.51 -16.31
C LEU A 128 -0.19 17.97 -14.90
N ILE A 129 0.31 17.04 -14.09
CA ILE A 129 0.78 17.27 -12.73
C ILE A 129 2.07 16.48 -12.52
N GLU A 130 3.10 17.15 -12.01
CA GLU A 130 4.36 16.48 -11.65
C GLU A 130 4.20 15.71 -10.34
N PRO A 131 4.72 14.47 -10.25
CA PRO A 131 4.74 13.73 -9.01
C PRO A 131 5.71 14.38 -8.01
N LEU A 132 5.28 14.53 -6.76
CA LEU A 132 6.15 15.03 -5.68
C LEU A 132 7.11 13.96 -5.14
N GLY A 133 6.82 12.68 -5.38
CA GLY A 133 7.68 11.55 -5.03
C GLY A 133 8.55 11.11 -6.21
N GLU A 134 9.75 10.61 -5.91
CA GLU A 134 10.60 9.97 -6.92
C GLU A 134 10.04 8.59 -7.30
N GLY A 135 9.93 8.36 -8.61
CA GLY A 135 9.53 7.07 -9.14
C GLY A 135 10.58 6.01 -9.12
N TYR A 136 10.22 4.84 -9.64
CA TYR A 136 11.20 3.77 -9.78
C TYR A 136 12.28 4.23 -10.75
N ASN A 137 13.51 4.38 -10.28
CA ASN A 137 14.62 4.90 -11.09
C ASN A 137 14.96 3.90 -12.22
N LEU A 138 14.86 4.37 -13.47
CA LEU A 138 15.07 3.55 -14.67
C LEU A 138 16.50 3.59 -15.21
N SER A 139 17.42 4.31 -14.55
CA SER A 139 18.86 4.29 -14.89
C SER A 139 19.45 2.87 -14.87
N ILE A 140 18.92 1.97 -14.03
CA ILE A 140 19.33 0.56 -14.00
C ILE A 140 19.04 -0.19 -15.32
N TYR A 141 18.18 0.38 -16.14
CA TYR A 141 17.76 -0.06 -17.47
C TYR A 141 18.28 0.86 -18.58
N TYR A 142 19.38 1.59 -18.35
CA TYR A 142 19.99 2.51 -19.32
C TYR A 142 19.11 3.72 -19.72
N LEU A 143 18.14 4.08 -18.87
CA LEU A 143 17.29 5.25 -19.06
C LEU A 143 17.50 6.25 -17.93
N ASP A 144 18.57 7.01 -18.05
CA ASP A 144 18.93 8.05 -17.08
C ASP A 144 17.89 9.17 -17.07
N GLY A 145 17.53 9.63 -15.86
CA GLY A 145 16.54 10.69 -15.66
C GLY A 145 15.07 10.28 -15.87
N GLN A 146 14.79 9.00 -16.19
CA GLN A 146 13.41 8.50 -16.29
C GLN A 146 12.99 7.75 -15.03
N PHE A 147 11.73 7.96 -14.63
CA PHE A 147 11.16 7.40 -13.42
C PHE A 147 9.82 6.73 -13.72
N GLY A 148 9.55 5.61 -13.04
CA GLY A 148 8.25 4.96 -13.07
C GLY A 148 7.13 5.84 -12.52
N LEU A 149 5.89 5.56 -12.92
CA LEU A 149 4.71 6.30 -12.47
C LEU A 149 4.48 6.09 -10.97
N VAL A 150 4.33 7.18 -10.22
CA VAL A 150 4.03 7.16 -8.77
C VAL A 150 2.70 7.84 -8.43
N GLY A 151 2.24 8.74 -9.29
CA GLY A 151 1.04 9.53 -9.03
C GLY A 151 1.23 10.43 -7.78
N PRO A 152 0.25 10.49 -6.87
CA PRO A 152 0.32 11.31 -5.66
C PRO A 152 1.21 10.72 -4.56
N PHE A 153 1.74 9.50 -4.73
CA PHE A 153 2.46 8.81 -3.66
C PHE A 153 3.94 9.22 -3.58
N LEU A 154 4.55 8.97 -2.43
CA LEU A 154 5.98 9.23 -2.19
C LEU A 154 6.92 8.15 -2.74
N SER A 155 6.41 6.94 -2.98
CA SER A 155 7.23 5.82 -3.44
C SER A 155 6.49 4.94 -4.43
N PRO A 156 7.19 4.33 -5.41
CA PRO A 156 6.58 3.46 -6.41
C PRO A 156 5.93 2.21 -5.79
N HIS A 157 6.46 1.73 -4.65
CA HIS A 157 5.86 0.61 -3.92
C HIS A 157 4.52 0.98 -3.30
N ALA A 158 4.40 2.15 -2.67
CA ALA A 158 3.13 2.62 -2.11
C ALA A 158 2.08 2.83 -3.20
N ALA A 159 2.47 3.41 -4.34
CA ALA A 159 1.62 3.57 -5.51
C ALA A 159 1.11 2.22 -6.03
N SER A 160 2.02 1.27 -6.25
CA SER A 160 1.71 -0.06 -6.80
C SER A 160 0.79 -0.88 -5.89
N ILE A 161 1.03 -0.88 -4.57
CA ILE A 161 0.17 -1.58 -3.62
C ILE A 161 -1.22 -0.93 -3.55
N SER A 162 -1.29 0.41 -3.54
CA SER A 162 -2.57 1.14 -3.48
C SER A 162 -3.41 0.91 -4.74
N LEU A 163 -2.79 0.95 -5.92
CA LEU A 163 -3.46 0.61 -7.19
C LEU A 163 -3.94 -0.83 -7.20
N ALA A 164 -3.11 -1.79 -6.78
CA ALA A 164 -3.50 -3.20 -6.72
C ALA A 164 -4.73 -3.41 -5.82
N MET A 165 -4.74 -2.84 -4.61
CA MET A 165 -5.87 -2.95 -3.69
C MET A 165 -7.12 -2.23 -4.22
N ALA A 166 -6.97 -1.06 -4.84
CA ALA A 166 -8.08 -0.38 -5.50
C ALA A 166 -8.68 -1.26 -6.61
N MET A 167 -7.85 -1.87 -7.45
CA MET A 167 -8.30 -2.79 -8.50
C MET A 167 -9.05 -3.99 -7.93
N VAL A 168 -8.57 -4.62 -6.86
CA VAL A 168 -9.29 -5.73 -6.17
C VAL A 168 -10.70 -5.29 -5.76
N ILE A 169 -10.83 -4.11 -5.15
CA ILE A 169 -12.12 -3.57 -4.74
C ILE A 169 -13.03 -3.32 -5.94
N ILE A 170 -12.51 -2.77 -7.05
CA ILE A 170 -13.28 -2.55 -8.27
C ILE A 170 -13.73 -3.88 -8.90
N THR A 171 -12.87 -4.91 -8.92
CA THR A 171 -13.25 -6.25 -9.39
C THR A 171 -14.44 -6.78 -8.61
N LEU A 172 -14.47 -6.60 -7.29
CA LEU A 172 -15.60 -7.02 -6.44
C LEU A 172 -16.91 -6.28 -6.77
N GLN A 173 -16.86 -5.12 -7.40
CA GLN A 173 -18.05 -4.38 -7.83
C GLN A 173 -18.65 -4.90 -9.13
N ILE A 174 -17.92 -5.70 -9.92
CA ILE A 174 -18.43 -6.28 -11.16
C ILE A 174 -19.37 -7.44 -10.84
N ASN A 175 -20.66 -7.30 -11.18
CA ASN A 175 -21.69 -8.27 -10.82
C ASN A 175 -22.78 -8.35 -11.89
N ALA A 176 -23.33 -9.55 -12.10
CA ALA A 176 -24.46 -9.79 -13.01
C ALA A 176 -25.74 -9.00 -12.66
N LYS A 177 -25.88 -8.56 -11.40
CA LYS A 177 -27.00 -7.71 -10.97
C LYS A 177 -26.90 -6.25 -11.45
N ASN A 178 -25.71 -5.80 -11.80
CA ASN A 178 -25.50 -4.44 -12.30
C ASN A 178 -25.92 -4.34 -13.77
N SER A 179 -26.23 -3.13 -14.23
CA SER A 179 -26.42 -2.88 -15.66
C SER A 179 -25.12 -3.12 -16.44
N SER A 180 -25.25 -3.55 -17.70
CA SER A 180 -24.09 -3.81 -18.58
C SER A 180 -23.18 -2.59 -18.73
N ILE A 181 -23.76 -1.39 -18.80
CA ILE A 181 -23.02 -0.12 -18.88
C ILE A 181 -22.18 0.12 -17.63
N LEU A 182 -22.72 -0.19 -16.44
CA LEU A 182 -22.00 -0.01 -15.19
C LEU A 182 -20.84 -1.01 -15.05
N ASN A 183 -21.05 -2.25 -15.46
CA ASN A 183 -19.98 -3.25 -15.50
C ASN A 183 -18.90 -2.90 -16.53
N LEU A 184 -19.29 -2.38 -17.70
CA LEU A 184 -18.36 -1.88 -18.71
C LEU A 184 -17.52 -0.73 -18.14
N PHE A 185 -18.14 0.21 -17.43
CA PHE A 185 -17.42 1.28 -16.73
C PHE A 185 -16.36 0.73 -15.76
N TYR A 186 -16.71 -0.22 -14.89
CA TYR A 186 -15.73 -0.82 -13.98
C TYR A 186 -14.62 -1.58 -14.72
N LEU A 187 -14.96 -2.26 -15.82
CA LEU A 187 -13.96 -2.93 -16.65
C LEU A 187 -12.98 -1.92 -17.27
N SER A 188 -13.46 -0.79 -17.79
CA SER A 188 -12.62 0.30 -18.29
C SER A 188 -11.71 0.87 -17.20
N ILE A 189 -12.23 1.03 -15.98
CA ILE A 189 -11.43 1.45 -14.82
C ILE A 189 -10.36 0.41 -14.47
N LEU A 190 -10.66 -0.89 -14.56
CA LEU A 190 -9.65 -1.95 -14.34
C LEU A 190 -8.56 -1.95 -15.42
N VAL A 191 -8.92 -1.73 -16.69
CA VAL A 191 -7.94 -1.60 -17.78
C VAL A 191 -6.99 -0.44 -17.51
N LEU A 192 -7.56 0.72 -17.16
CA LEU A 192 -6.79 1.92 -16.82
C LEU A 192 -5.88 1.66 -15.60
N GLY A 193 -6.44 1.10 -14.52
CA GLY A 193 -5.71 0.78 -13.31
C GLY A 193 -4.58 -0.21 -13.54
N PHE A 194 -4.78 -1.24 -14.38
CA PHE A 194 -3.74 -2.20 -14.71
C PHE A 194 -2.62 -1.56 -15.53
N TYR A 195 -2.97 -0.74 -16.51
CA TYR A 195 -1.99 0.01 -17.28
C TYR A 195 -1.13 0.90 -16.36
N GLN A 196 -1.76 1.67 -15.47
CA GLN A 196 -1.06 2.49 -14.46
C GLN A 196 -0.20 1.62 -13.54
N LEU A 197 -0.69 0.45 -13.12
CA LEU A 197 0.03 -0.50 -12.28
C LEU A 197 1.31 -0.99 -12.95
N VAL A 198 1.26 -1.34 -14.24
CA VAL A 198 2.46 -1.75 -14.99
C VAL A 198 3.44 -0.59 -15.13
N MET A 199 2.95 0.62 -15.37
CA MET A 199 3.77 1.84 -15.47
C MET A 199 4.46 2.23 -14.15
N THR A 200 4.06 1.65 -13.00
CA THR A 200 4.84 1.79 -11.76
C THR A 200 6.15 0.99 -11.77
N TYR A 201 6.29 0.00 -12.67
CA TYR A 201 7.42 -0.95 -12.76
C TYR A 201 7.69 -1.79 -11.49
N VAL A 202 6.73 -1.84 -10.56
CA VAL A 202 6.81 -2.61 -9.33
C VAL A 202 6.05 -3.93 -9.47
N ARG A 203 6.80 -5.04 -9.51
CA ARG A 203 6.27 -6.41 -9.68
C ARG A 203 5.33 -6.84 -8.54
N THR A 204 5.53 -6.32 -7.32
CA THR A 204 4.76 -6.75 -6.15
C THR A 204 3.28 -6.38 -6.24
N GLY A 205 2.91 -5.22 -6.80
CA GLY A 205 1.50 -4.86 -6.96
C GLY A 205 0.77 -5.76 -7.96
N ILE A 206 1.44 -6.14 -9.06
CA ILE A 206 0.92 -7.12 -10.01
C ILE A 206 0.68 -8.46 -9.31
N ALA A 207 1.66 -8.95 -8.54
CA ALA A 207 1.53 -10.18 -7.78
C ALA A 207 0.37 -10.13 -6.77
N ILE A 208 0.23 -9.02 -6.02
CA ILE A 208 -0.87 -8.82 -5.06
C ILE A 208 -2.23 -8.89 -5.77
N TYR A 209 -2.37 -8.20 -6.90
CA TYR A 209 -3.62 -8.19 -7.65
C TYR A 209 -3.95 -9.59 -8.20
N LEU A 210 -3.00 -10.27 -8.84
CA LEU A 210 -3.21 -11.62 -9.41
C LEU A 210 -3.53 -12.66 -8.33
N THR A 211 -2.81 -12.65 -7.21
CA THR A 211 -3.06 -13.57 -6.08
C THR A 211 -4.42 -13.32 -5.45
N SER A 212 -4.81 -12.04 -5.30
CA SER A 212 -6.14 -11.66 -4.80
C SER A 212 -7.25 -12.10 -5.75
N LEU A 213 -7.07 -11.90 -7.07
CA LEU A 213 -8.02 -12.40 -8.07
C LEU A 213 -8.18 -13.92 -7.96
N MET A 214 -7.07 -14.65 -7.91
CA MET A 214 -7.08 -16.11 -7.75
C MET A 214 -7.89 -16.51 -6.51
N TYR A 215 -7.62 -15.89 -5.36
CA TYR A 215 -8.36 -16.14 -4.13
C TYR A 215 -9.87 -15.85 -4.28
N LEU A 216 -10.25 -14.68 -4.80
CA LEU A 216 -11.64 -14.26 -4.95
C LEU A 216 -12.45 -15.18 -5.85
N TYR A 217 -11.83 -15.68 -6.94
CA TYR A 217 -12.49 -16.59 -7.86
C TYR A 217 -12.58 -18.02 -7.32
N LEU A 218 -11.60 -18.46 -6.52
CA LEU A 218 -11.61 -19.77 -5.88
C LEU A 218 -12.61 -19.87 -4.72
N GLN A 219 -12.88 -18.77 -4.01
CA GLN A 219 -13.69 -18.78 -2.77
C GLN A 219 -15.15 -19.25 -2.97
N ASN A 220 -15.68 -19.27 -4.19
CA ASN A 220 -17.04 -19.74 -4.49
C ASN A 220 -17.13 -20.10 -5.98
N PHE A 221 -16.57 -21.26 -6.35
CA PHE A 221 -16.42 -21.69 -7.74
C PHE A 221 -17.79 -21.73 -8.46
N ASN A 222 -17.93 -20.91 -9.50
CA ASN A 222 -19.10 -20.87 -10.35
C ASN A 222 -18.61 -20.66 -11.78
N PHE A 223 -19.15 -21.41 -12.74
CA PHE A 223 -18.75 -21.32 -14.15
C PHE A 223 -18.80 -19.88 -14.70
N LYS A 224 -19.77 -19.07 -14.27
CA LYS A 224 -19.85 -17.64 -14.67
C LYS A 224 -18.67 -16.82 -14.14
N LYS A 225 -18.24 -17.10 -12.91
CA LYS A 225 -17.08 -16.44 -12.30
C LYS A 225 -15.77 -16.91 -12.93
N LEU A 226 -15.68 -18.20 -13.28
CA LEU A 226 -14.55 -18.77 -14.00
C LEU A 226 -14.39 -18.11 -15.37
N LEU A 227 -15.48 -17.92 -16.11
CA LEU A 227 -15.44 -17.23 -17.41
C LEU A 227 -14.98 -15.77 -17.25
N LEU A 228 -15.51 -15.05 -16.25
CA LEU A 228 -15.08 -13.68 -15.96
C LEU A 228 -13.59 -13.62 -15.58
N MET A 229 -13.11 -14.61 -14.83
CA MET A 229 -11.70 -14.75 -14.48
C MET A 229 -10.84 -14.94 -15.72
N ILE A 230 -11.21 -15.86 -16.62
CA ILE A 230 -10.47 -16.12 -17.85
C ILE A 230 -10.44 -14.87 -18.73
N ILE A 231 -11.56 -14.18 -18.89
CA ILE A 231 -11.64 -12.93 -19.67
C ILE A 231 -10.79 -11.84 -19.04
N THR A 232 -10.86 -11.67 -17.72
CA THR A 232 -10.05 -10.68 -17.01
C THR A 232 -8.57 -11.03 -17.15
N ALA A 233 -8.18 -12.28 -16.91
CA ALA A 233 -6.80 -12.73 -17.03
C ALA A 233 -6.27 -12.59 -18.46
N SER A 234 -7.04 -12.98 -19.47
CA SER A 234 -6.63 -12.86 -20.89
C SER A 234 -6.46 -11.40 -21.31
N LEU A 235 -7.36 -10.51 -20.86
CA LEU A 235 -7.26 -9.08 -21.08
C LEU A 235 -5.97 -8.51 -20.43
N LEU A 236 -5.69 -8.87 -19.17
CA LEU A 236 -4.51 -8.42 -18.46
C LEU A 236 -3.22 -8.96 -19.09
N ILE A 237 -3.21 -10.23 -19.49
CA ILE A 237 -2.09 -10.85 -20.21
C ILE A 237 -1.88 -10.17 -21.56
N GLY A 238 -2.97 -9.89 -22.30
CA GLY A 238 -2.90 -9.19 -23.58
C GLY A 238 -2.32 -7.78 -23.44
N ILE A 239 -2.76 -7.01 -22.44
CA ILE A 239 -2.21 -5.68 -22.14
C ILE A 239 -0.75 -5.81 -21.70
N GLY A 240 -0.42 -6.77 -20.83
CA GLY A 240 0.93 -7.01 -20.37
C GLY A 240 1.88 -7.37 -21.51
N ALA A 241 1.47 -8.27 -22.40
CA ALA A 241 2.22 -8.66 -23.59
C ALA A 241 2.41 -7.48 -24.55
N TYR A 242 1.36 -6.70 -24.78
CA TYR A 242 1.44 -5.47 -25.59
C TYR A 242 2.46 -4.48 -25.01
N LEU A 243 2.42 -4.23 -23.69
CA LEU A 243 3.35 -3.35 -23.00
C LEU A 243 4.79 -3.88 -23.07
N VAL A 244 4.99 -5.19 -22.90
CA VAL A 244 6.30 -5.83 -23.06
C VAL A 244 6.83 -5.69 -24.49
N SER A 245 5.96 -5.79 -25.50
CA SER A 245 6.39 -5.65 -26.90
C SER A 245 6.68 -4.21 -27.32
N THR A 246 6.09 -3.22 -26.65
CA THR A 246 6.18 -1.80 -27.04
C THR A 246 7.14 -1.00 -26.17
N SER A 247 7.37 -1.39 -24.92
CA SER A 247 8.26 -0.71 -23.99
C SER A 247 9.46 -1.59 -23.65
N GLU A 248 10.65 -1.18 -24.10
CA GLU A 248 11.91 -1.88 -23.79
C GLU A 248 12.15 -1.94 -22.27
N VAL A 249 11.70 -0.93 -21.52
CA VAL A 249 11.76 -0.90 -20.05
C VAL A 249 10.91 -1.99 -19.42
N ALA A 250 9.67 -2.11 -19.89
CA ALA A 250 8.77 -3.15 -19.40
C ALA A 250 9.40 -4.52 -19.69
N LYS A 251 9.88 -4.73 -20.92
CA LYS A 251 10.56 -5.95 -21.33
C LYS A 251 11.76 -6.29 -20.44
N MET A 252 12.70 -5.36 -20.28
CA MET A 252 13.87 -5.52 -19.41
C MET A 252 13.47 -5.80 -17.95
N ARG A 253 12.39 -5.18 -17.45
CA ARG A 253 11.88 -5.40 -16.10
C ARG A 253 11.27 -6.79 -15.91
N PHE A 254 10.53 -7.28 -16.89
CA PHE A 254 9.92 -8.61 -16.86
C PHE A 254 10.96 -9.73 -17.04
N GLU A 255 11.98 -9.49 -17.87
CA GLU A 255 13.09 -10.44 -18.11
C GLU A 255 14.21 -10.33 -17.05
N ASP A 256 14.07 -9.42 -16.07
CA ASP A 256 15.06 -9.08 -15.04
C ASP A 256 16.45 -8.69 -15.59
N ARG A 257 16.51 -8.19 -16.82
CA ARG A 257 17.73 -7.71 -17.47
C ARG A 257 18.05 -6.30 -16.98
N HIS A 258 19.01 -6.16 -16.09
CA HIS A 258 19.46 -4.87 -15.57
C HIS A 258 20.98 -4.79 -15.55
N LYS A 259 21.53 -3.57 -15.48
CA LYS A 259 22.99 -3.31 -15.52
C LYS A 259 23.80 -4.09 -14.47
N TYR A 260 23.15 -4.52 -13.38
CA TYR A 260 23.77 -5.25 -12.26
C TYR A 260 23.42 -6.75 -12.21
N ALA A 261 22.72 -7.29 -13.22
CA ALA A 261 22.28 -8.69 -13.25
C ALA A 261 23.42 -9.73 -13.27
N GLN A 262 24.68 -9.29 -13.42
CA GLN A 262 25.86 -10.15 -13.36
C GLN A 262 26.35 -10.47 -11.93
N HIS A 263 25.73 -9.93 -10.87
CA HIS A 263 26.07 -10.29 -9.49
C HIS A 263 24.91 -10.99 -8.79
N ASP A 264 25.19 -12.23 -8.37
CA ASP A 264 24.29 -13.22 -7.79
C ASP A 264 23.41 -12.65 -6.67
N GLY A 265 22.13 -12.54 -6.96
CA GLY A 265 21.12 -12.13 -5.98
C GLY A 265 19.72 -12.13 -6.55
N VAL A 266 19.14 -13.30 -6.77
CA VAL A 266 17.71 -13.41 -7.10
C VAL A 266 16.89 -13.10 -5.85
N GLY A 267 16.49 -11.84 -5.69
CA GLY A 267 15.56 -11.44 -4.63
C GLY A 267 15.68 -9.99 -4.17
N SER A 268 14.65 -9.49 -3.48
CA SER A 268 14.58 -8.12 -2.95
C SER A 268 15.56 -7.81 -1.78
N GLY A 269 16.51 -8.70 -1.51
CA GLY A 269 17.36 -8.68 -0.30
C GLY A 269 16.62 -8.95 1.00
N ARG A 270 15.27 -8.92 1.03
CA ARG A 270 14.45 -9.06 2.26
C ARG A 270 14.68 -10.38 3.00
N LEU A 271 14.96 -11.48 2.29
CA LEU A 271 15.30 -12.75 2.93
C LEU A 271 16.63 -12.68 3.68
N LEU A 272 17.61 -11.94 3.16
CA LEU A 272 18.87 -11.67 3.86
C LEU A 272 18.64 -10.78 5.09
N TYR A 273 17.72 -9.81 5.00
CA TYR A 273 17.29 -9.04 6.17
C TYR A 273 16.66 -9.92 7.24
N TRP A 274 15.79 -10.85 6.85
CA TRP A 274 15.11 -11.74 7.80
C TRP A 274 16.08 -12.76 8.42
N SER A 275 16.96 -13.35 7.61
CA SER A 275 17.97 -14.28 8.13
C SER A 275 18.94 -13.60 9.10
N SER A 276 19.36 -12.37 8.79
CA SER A 276 20.23 -11.57 9.68
C SER A 276 19.51 -11.17 10.95
N ALA A 277 18.23 -10.79 10.88
CA ALA A 277 17.42 -10.48 12.05
C ALA A 277 17.24 -11.70 12.97
N ILE A 278 16.99 -12.89 12.41
CA ILE A 278 16.90 -14.14 13.18
C ILE A 278 18.24 -14.46 13.84
N LYS A 279 19.34 -14.36 13.09
CA LYS A 279 20.69 -14.62 13.58
C LYS A 279 21.07 -13.66 14.71
N ASN A 280 20.69 -12.39 14.61
CA ASN A 280 20.91 -11.41 15.68
C ASN A 280 20.07 -11.76 16.91
N TRP A 281 18.78 -12.06 16.72
CA TRP A 281 17.88 -12.47 17.79
C TRP A 281 18.40 -13.69 18.55
N THR A 282 18.89 -14.73 17.87
CA THR A 282 19.38 -15.95 18.54
C THR A 282 20.70 -15.76 19.30
N ASN A 283 21.47 -14.70 19.00
CA ASN A 283 22.82 -14.49 19.54
C ASN A 283 22.91 -13.25 20.47
N ASP A 284 21.78 -12.61 20.77
CA ASP A 284 21.72 -11.41 21.62
C ASP A 284 21.51 -11.76 23.11
N GLU A 285 21.88 -10.83 23.99
CA GLU A 285 21.69 -10.98 25.43
C GLU A 285 20.20 -11.06 25.82
N ASP A 286 19.89 -11.76 26.92
CA ASP A 286 18.50 -11.97 27.38
C ASP A 286 17.72 -10.65 27.57
N ILE A 287 18.39 -9.58 27.98
CA ILE A 287 17.77 -8.27 28.15
C ILE A 287 17.40 -7.64 26.80
N VAL A 288 18.20 -7.87 25.77
CA VAL A 288 17.96 -7.43 24.40
C VAL A 288 16.81 -8.23 23.78
N LEU A 289 16.68 -9.53 24.12
CA LEU A 289 15.53 -10.35 23.73
C LEU A 289 14.21 -9.83 24.31
N LEU A 290 14.23 -9.36 25.56
CA LEU A 290 13.03 -8.92 26.28
C LEU A 290 12.63 -7.48 25.90
N VAL A 291 13.59 -6.56 25.89
CA VAL A 291 13.40 -5.13 25.64
C VAL A 291 13.41 -4.81 24.13
N GLY A 292 14.23 -5.51 23.35
CA GLY A 292 14.40 -5.30 21.91
C GLY A 292 15.42 -4.20 21.58
N LEU A 293 16.19 -4.41 20.50
CA LEU A 293 17.17 -3.42 19.98
C LEU A 293 16.48 -2.13 19.46
N GLY A 294 15.29 -2.25 18.90
CA GLY A 294 14.66 -1.19 18.11
C GLY A 294 15.25 -1.08 16.71
N TYR A 295 14.69 -0.19 15.88
CA TYR A 295 14.96 -0.17 14.44
C TYR A 295 16.39 0.24 14.08
N THR A 296 16.90 1.32 14.67
CA THR A 296 18.21 1.88 14.32
C THR A 296 19.35 0.96 14.73
N TYR A 297 19.34 0.48 15.98
CA TYR A 297 20.33 -0.48 16.46
C TYR A 297 20.26 -1.83 15.73
N GLY A 298 19.05 -2.33 15.44
CA GLY A 298 18.88 -3.54 14.63
C GLY A 298 19.46 -3.38 13.22
N ARG A 299 19.32 -2.20 12.62
CA ARG A 299 19.89 -1.89 11.30
C ARG A 299 21.41 -1.74 11.32
N GLN A 300 21.99 -1.18 12.38
CA GLN A 300 23.44 -1.05 12.54
C GLN A 300 24.10 -2.42 12.68
N LYS A 301 23.59 -3.25 13.58
CA LYS A 301 24.09 -4.62 13.80
C LYS A 301 24.03 -5.49 12.55
N MET A 302 23.06 -5.23 11.68
CA MET A 302 22.93 -5.87 10.37
C MET A 302 24.00 -5.46 9.35
N LYS A 303 24.59 -4.27 9.46
CA LYS A 303 25.70 -3.85 8.56
C LYS A 303 27.04 -4.44 8.98
N GLU A 304 27.13 -4.88 10.23
CA GLU A 304 28.34 -5.46 10.83
C GLU A 304 28.40 -6.99 10.65
N SER A 305 27.30 -7.62 10.23
CA SER A 305 27.13 -9.07 10.03
C SER A 305 27.25 -9.51 8.57
#